data_AF-A0A1Y3NIG3-F1
#
_entry.id   AF-A0A1Y3NIG3-F1
#
_cell.length_a   1.000
_cell.length_b   1.000
_cell.length_c   1.000
_cell.angle_alpha   90.00
_cell.angle_beta   90.00
_cell.angle_gamma   90.00
#
_symmetry.space_group_name_H-M   'P 1'
#
loop_
_entity.id
_entity.type
_entity.pdbx_description
1 polymer ?
#
loop_
_entity_poly.entity_id
_entity_poly.type
_entity_poly.pdbx_seq_one_letter_code
_entity_poly.pdbx_strand_id
1 'polypeptide(L)'
;MKNISFAVVLSLIAGFTHAINLDAGSIKCGLAIKKYGTCMYNLSDIKEVDFASACSKFEQDNCKDFLQDVYNTTTDCEGQEDNTLDNLIKQIRYIYISGCSKDENGNLCPLTELIQKREAATINADIISKSCNSANCKRQLNNMIELLPSTKSYVENQNSSKEENEQVPQEWIDSTYKNIDADSLKTYLDSEICSKVANTTNTLNATDANGNPGNQTMANANDNESAAILSLNTNLIFVSLLLITIFNLLF
;
A
#
# COMPACT_ATOMS: atom_id res chain seq x y z
N MET A 1 -25.04 -33.07 -25.53
CA MET A 1 -24.72 -31.63 -25.50
C MET A 1 -26.01 -30.85 -25.68
N LYS A 2 -26.52 -30.23 -24.60
CA LYS A 2 -27.76 -29.45 -24.61
C LYS A 2 -27.41 -28.01 -24.94
N ASN A 3 -27.90 -27.51 -26.08
CA ASN A 3 -27.87 -26.10 -26.43
C ASN A 3 -28.72 -25.33 -25.43
N ILE A 4 -28.08 -24.72 -24.44
CA ILE A 4 -28.73 -23.70 -23.60
C ILE A 4 -29.00 -22.53 -24.54
N SER A 5 -30.30 -22.28 -24.76
CA SER A 5 -30.78 -21.32 -25.74
C SER A 5 -30.32 -19.91 -25.35
N PHE A 6 -29.55 -19.28 -26.24
CA PHE A 6 -28.99 -17.92 -26.15
C PHE A 6 -30.04 -16.86 -25.74
N ALA A 7 -31.32 -17.13 -26.01
CA ALA A 7 -32.46 -16.29 -25.66
C ALA A 7 -32.73 -16.18 -24.14
N VAL A 8 -32.34 -17.18 -23.33
CA VAL A 8 -32.54 -17.16 -21.87
C VAL A 8 -31.50 -16.28 -21.18
N VAL A 9 -30.28 -16.22 -21.72
CA VAL A 9 -29.23 -15.32 -21.22
C VAL A 9 -29.58 -13.86 -21.53
N LEU A 10 -30.15 -13.59 -22.72
CA LEU A 10 -30.53 -12.23 -23.13
C LEU A 10 -31.69 -11.65 -22.31
N SER A 11 -32.62 -12.49 -21.83
CA SER A 11 -33.77 -12.06 -21.03
C SER A 11 -33.43 -11.83 -19.55
N LEU A 12 -32.36 -12.44 -19.04
CA LEU A 12 -31.82 -12.13 -17.71
C LEU A 12 -31.11 -10.77 -17.68
N ILE A 13 -30.40 -10.38 -18.75
CA ILE A 13 -29.70 -9.08 -18.83
C ILE A 13 -30.71 -7.92 -18.91
N ALA A 14 -31.85 -8.11 -19.58
CA ALA A 14 -32.91 -7.09 -19.68
C ALA A 14 -33.71 -6.89 -18.37
N GLY A 15 -33.63 -7.81 -17.40
CA GLY A 15 -34.28 -7.69 -16.10
C GLY A 15 -33.48 -6.88 -15.07
N PHE A 16 -32.17 -6.75 -15.25
CA PHE A 16 -31.26 -5.99 -14.38
C PHE A 16 -31.07 -4.52 -14.80
N THR A 17 -31.83 -4.02 -15.79
CA THR A 17 -31.90 -2.59 -16.09
C THR A 17 -32.88 -1.85 -15.16
N HIS A 18 -32.98 -2.25 -13.89
CA HIS A 18 -33.31 -1.28 -12.86
C HIS A 18 -32.09 -0.37 -12.80
N ALA A 19 -32.24 0.84 -13.35
CA ALA A 19 -31.21 1.84 -13.48
C ALA A 19 -30.31 1.87 -12.24
N ILE A 20 -29.17 1.17 -12.32
CA ILE A 20 -28.06 1.40 -11.43
C ILE A 20 -27.66 2.82 -11.80
N ASN A 21 -28.08 3.81 -11.02
CA ASN A 21 -27.51 5.13 -11.07
C ASN A 21 -26.07 4.96 -10.57
N LEU A 22 -25.22 4.44 -11.46
CA LEU A 22 -23.79 4.46 -11.30
C LEU A 22 -23.41 5.92 -11.41
N ASP A 23 -23.34 6.58 -10.25
CA ASP A 23 -22.74 7.89 -10.18
C ASP A 23 -21.32 7.81 -10.76
N ALA A 24 -20.89 8.88 -11.42
CA ALA A 24 -19.55 8.96 -12.00
C ALA A 24 -18.47 8.70 -10.94
N GLY A 25 -18.72 9.03 -9.67
CA GLY A 25 -17.85 8.70 -8.54
C GLY A 25 -17.71 7.19 -8.32
N SER A 26 -18.80 6.43 -8.33
CA SER A 26 -18.75 4.97 -8.14
C SER A 26 -17.99 4.26 -9.27
N ILE A 27 -18.07 4.77 -10.50
CA ILE A 27 -17.29 4.24 -11.63
C ILE A 27 -15.80 4.48 -11.42
N LYS A 28 -15.39 5.69 -11.02
CA LYS A 28 -13.98 6.00 -10.75
C LYS A 28 -13.42 5.15 -9.61
N CYS A 29 -14.19 4.98 -8.54
CA CYS A 29 -13.81 4.11 -7.44
C CYS A 29 -13.62 2.65 -7.89
N GLY A 30 -14.55 2.12 -8.70
CA GLY A 30 -14.42 0.77 -9.28
C GLY A 30 -13.16 0.62 -10.17
N LEU A 31 -12.79 1.66 -10.91
CA LEU A 31 -11.55 1.68 -11.70
C LEU A 31 -10.30 1.70 -10.81
N ALA A 32 -10.33 2.40 -9.68
CA ALA A 32 -9.23 2.38 -8.71
C ALA A 32 -9.02 0.98 -8.10
N ILE A 33 -10.11 0.27 -7.76
CA ILE A 33 -10.01 -1.14 -7.33
C ILE A 33 -9.39 -1.99 -8.42
N LYS A 34 -9.83 -1.83 -9.68
CA LYS A 34 -9.24 -2.57 -10.79
C LYS A 34 -7.74 -2.27 -10.96
N LYS A 35 -7.35 -1.00 -10.79
CA LYS A 35 -5.96 -0.54 -10.87
C LYS A 35 -5.08 -1.21 -9.81
N TYR A 36 -5.55 -1.33 -8.57
CA TYR A 36 -4.76 -1.86 -7.46
C TYR A 36 -5.02 -3.34 -7.15
N GLY A 37 -6.11 -3.91 -7.64
CA GLY A 37 -6.63 -5.20 -7.21
C GLY A 37 -5.64 -6.35 -7.42
N THR A 38 -4.91 -6.35 -8.54
CA THR A 38 -3.87 -7.36 -8.79
C THR A 38 -2.71 -7.25 -7.79
N CYS A 39 -2.36 -6.04 -7.37
CA CYS A 39 -1.34 -5.82 -6.34
C CYS A 39 -1.84 -6.29 -4.97
N MET A 40 -3.07 -5.90 -4.61
CA MET A 40 -3.69 -6.24 -3.34
C MET A 40 -3.93 -7.74 -3.16
N TYR A 41 -4.34 -8.44 -4.22
CA TYR A 41 -4.53 -9.88 -4.21
C TYR A 41 -3.22 -10.61 -3.86
N ASN A 42 -2.08 -10.18 -4.38
CA ASN A 42 -0.80 -10.80 -4.07
C ASN A 42 -0.36 -10.61 -2.60
N LEU A 43 -0.95 -9.66 -1.88
CA LEU A 43 -0.69 -9.44 -0.45
C LEU A 43 -1.48 -10.40 0.44
N SER A 44 -2.58 -11.01 -0.03
CA SER A 44 -3.38 -11.93 0.78
C SER A 44 -2.63 -13.21 1.16
N ASP A 45 -1.56 -13.53 0.44
CA ASP A 45 -0.70 -14.68 0.72
C ASP A 45 0.22 -14.47 1.92
N ILE A 46 0.33 -13.23 2.43
CA ILE A 46 1.24 -12.89 3.52
C ILE A 46 0.54 -13.16 4.86
N LYS A 47 0.95 -14.24 5.53
CA LYS A 47 0.31 -14.73 6.75
C LYS A 47 0.82 -14.08 8.05
N GLU A 48 1.98 -13.43 8.00
CA GLU A 48 2.66 -12.83 9.16
C GLU A 48 3.15 -11.42 8.84
N VAL A 49 3.45 -10.60 9.86
CA VAL A 49 3.99 -9.22 9.71
C VAL A 49 5.44 -9.20 9.24
N ASP A 50 5.71 -9.78 8.08
CA ASP A 50 7.01 -9.68 7.44
C ASP A 50 6.98 -8.55 6.40
N PHE A 51 7.40 -7.36 6.84
CA PHE A 51 7.54 -6.22 5.95
C PHE A 51 8.52 -6.48 4.81
N ALA A 52 9.57 -7.30 4.99
CA ALA A 52 10.49 -7.59 3.90
C ALA A 52 9.77 -8.37 2.77
N SER A 53 9.01 -9.39 3.14
CA SER A 53 8.13 -10.11 2.20
C SER A 53 7.08 -9.19 1.58
N ALA A 54 6.46 -8.32 2.38
CA ALA A 54 5.49 -7.33 1.91
C ALA A 54 6.06 -6.40 0.84
N CYS A 55 7.22 -5.80 1.13
CA CYS A 55 7.87 -4.88 0.22
C CYS A 55 8.26 -5.58 -1.08
N SER A 56 8.75 -6.83 -1.00
CA SER A 56 9.07 -7.60 -2.21
C SER A 56 7.85 -7.84 -3.11
N LYS A 57 6.65 -7.95 -2.53
CA LYS A 57 5.38 -8.08 -3.27
C LYS A 57 4.94 -6.75 -3.87
N PHE A 58 5.03 -5.65 -3.12
CA PHE A 58 4.74 -4.32 -3.63
C PHE A 58 5.68 -3.89 -4.75
N GLU A 59 6.93 -4.35 -4.75
CA GLU A 59 7.94 -4.00 -5.76
C GLU A 59 7.82 -4.83 -7.05
N GLN A 60 6.83 -5.73 -7.15
CA GLN A 60 6.57 -6.50 -8.37
C GLN A 60 5.94 -5.63 -9.47
N ASP A 61 6.12 -6.07 -10.72
CA ASP A 61 5.66 -5.35 -11.91
C ASP A 61 4.14 -5.08 -11.93
N ASN A 62 3.34 -5.98 -11.34
CA ASN A 62 1.88 -5.82 -11.24
C ASN A 62 1.43 -4.80 -10.18
N CYS A 63 2.36 -4.23 -9.42
CA CYS A 63 2.11 -3.19 -8.43
C CYS A 63 2.61 -1.80 -8.88
N LYS A 64 3.16 -1.64 -10.09
CA LYS A 64 3.70 -0.36 -10.58
C LYS A 64 2.69 0.79 -10.48
N ASP A 65 1.45 0.55 -10.87
CA ASP A 65 0.37 1.54 -10.81
C ASP A 65 0.01 1.95 -9.37
N PHE A 66 0.11 1.02 -8.42
CA PHE A 66 -0.03 1.32 -7.00
C PHE A 66 1.15 2.15 -6.50
N LEU A 67 2.39 1.77 -6.83
CA LEU A 67 3.61 2.46 -6.40
C LEU A 67 3.70 3.90 -6.92
N GLN A 68 3.20 4.16 -8.13
CA GLN A 68 3.12 5.51 -8.69
C GLN A 68 2.19 6.43 -7.89
N ASP A 69 1.13 5.85 -7.32
CA ASP A 69 0.09 6.58 -6.59
C ASP A 69 0.25 6.48 -5.07
N VAL A 70 1.29 5.81 -4.57
CA VAL A 70 1.36 5.40 -3.16
C VAL A 70 1.47 6.59 -2.20
N TYR A 71 2.05 7.70 -2.66
CA TYR A 71 2.16 8.96 -1.93
C TYR A 71 1.03 9.94 -2.29
N ASN A 72 -0.04 9.49 -2.95
CA ASN A 72 -1.26 10.28 -3.09
C ASN A 72 -2.12 10.07 -1.84
N THR A 73 -2.60 11.16 -1.26
CA THR A 73 -3.37 11.11 -0.01
C THR A 73 -4.87 11.08 -0.24
N THR A 74 -5.30 11.44 -1.45
CA THR A 74 -6.67 11.31 -1.92
C THR A 74 -6.85 10.06 -2.78
N THR A 75 -8.09 9.59 -2.91
CA THR A 75 -8.42 8.49 -3.81
C THR A 75 -9.62 8.85 -4.68
N ASP A 76 -9.79 8.09 -5.76
CA ASP A 76 -10.99 8.17 -6.59
C ASP A 76 -12.27 7.65 -5.89
N CYS A 77 -12.13 7.05 -4.71
CA CYS A 77 -13.22 6.60 -3.86
C CYS A 77 -13.60 7.61 -2.78
N GLU A 78 -12.92 8.76 -2.70
CA GLU A 78 -13.21 9.78 -1.69
C GLU A 78 -14.60 10.40 -1.91
N GLY A 79 -15.34 10.60 -0.81
CA GLY A 79 -16.68 11.19 -0.83
C GLY A 79 -17.81 10.25 -1.28
N GLN A 80 -17.53 8.96 -1.51
CA GLN A 80 -18.58 7.95 -1.68
C GLN A 80 -19.34 7.73 -0.37
N GLU A 81 -20.62 7.32 -0.47
CA GLU A 81 -21.46 6.99 0.71
C GLU A 81 -20.82 5.88 1.55
N ASP A 82 -20.26 4.87 0.87
CA ASP A 82 -19.44 3.83 1.48
C ASP A 82 -17.95 4.19 1.34
N ASN A 83 -17.31 4.55 2.46
CA ASN A 83 -15.90 4.90 2.51
C ASN A 83 -14.97 3.69 2.73
N THR A 84 -15.50 2.46 2.77
CA THR A 84 -14.72 1.24 3.05
C THR A 84 -13.56 1.09 2.07
N LEU A 85 -13.81 1.31 0.78
CA LEU A 85 -12.81 1.18 -0.27
C LEU A 85 -11.76 2.30 -0.25
N ASP A 86 -12.18 3.55 0.00
CA ASP A 86 -11.26 4.68 0.19
C ASP A 86 -10.31 4.40 1.35
N ASN A 87 -10.86 3.97 2.49
CA ASN A 87 -10.10 3.64 3.68
C ASN A 87 -9.15 2.46 3.46
N LEU A 88 -9.59 1.40 2.76
CA LEU A 88 -8.74 0.25 2.42
C LEU A 88 -7.55 0.66 1.54
N ILE A 89 -7.78 1.48 0.50
CA ILE A 89 -6.71 1.98 -0.37
C ILE A 89 -5.72 2.82 0.44
N LYS A 90 -6.22 3.76 1.26
CA LYS A 90 -5.40 4.62 2.12
C LYS A 90 -4.60 3.81 3.13
N GLN A 91 -5.18 2.76 3.70
CA GLN A 91 -4.52 1.87 4.64
C GLN A 91 -3.37 1.10 3.96
N ILE A 92 -3.58 0.56 2.77
CA ILE A 92 -2.54 -0.19 2.04
C ILE A 92 -1.39 0.75 1.64
N ARG A 93 -1.71 2.00 1.25
CA ARG A 93 -0.70 3.06 1.06
C ARG A 93 0.07 3.32 2.34
N TYR A 94 -0.61 3.46 3.47
CA TYR A 94 0.03 3.69 4.76
C TYR A 94 1.00 2.55 5.12
N ILE A 95 0.58 1.29 4.92
CA ILE A 95 1.43 0.10 5.14
C ILE A 95 2.68 0.15 4.27
N TYR A 96 2.55 0.46 2.99
CA TYR A 96 3.72 0.59 2.11
C TYR A 96 4.62 1.75 2.55
N ILE A 97 4.05 2.93 2.77
CA ILE A 97 4.81 4.13 3.11
C ILE A 97 5.59 3.90 4.39
N SER A 98 4.96 3.36 5.42
CA SER A 98 5.61 3.07 6.70
C SER A 98 6.63 1.94 6.60
N GLY A 99 6.29 0.84 5.93
CA GLY A 99 7.05 -0.40 5.95
C GLY A 99 8.08 -0.56 4.84
N CYS A 100 8.01 0.22 3.75
CA CYS A 100 8.79 -0.03 2.53
C CYS A 100 9.45 1.22 1.92
N SER A 101 9.34 2.39 2.54
CA SER A 101 9.96 3.60 1.98
C SER A 101 11.49 3.51 1.99
N LYS A 102 12.08 3.93 0.87
CA LYS A 102 13.52 4.00 0.65
C LYS A 102 13.97 5.44 0.36
N ASP A 103 15.20 5.76 0.72
CA ASP A 103 15.87 7.00 0.34
C ASP A 103 16.20 7.01 -1.17
N GLU A 104 16.86 8.06 -1.63
CA GLU A 104 17.27 8.23 -3.02
C GLU A 104 18.33 7.21 -3.46
N ASN A 105 19.03 6.57 -2.52
CA ASN A 105 20.08 5.58 -2.76
C ASN A 105 19.56 4.14 -2.66
N GLY A 106 18.27 3.94 -2.37
CA GLY A 106 17.65 2.63 -2.20
C GLY A 106 17.78 2.03 -0.80
N ASN A 107 18.31 2.76 0.17
CA ASN A 107 18.36 2.32 1.58
C ASN A 107 17.01 2.58 2.25
N LEU A 108 16.65 1.77 3.25
CA LEU A 108 15.42 2.01 4.02
C LEU A 108 15.46 3.38 4.72
N CYS A 109 14.32 4.06 4.73
CA CYS A 109 14.18 5.26 5.52
C CYS A 109 14.30 4.95 7.02
N PRO A 110 14.86 5.86 7.85
CA PRO A 110 15.10 5.60 9.27
C PRO A 110 13.85 5.13 10.05
N LEU A 111 12.68 5.70 9.74
CA LEU A 111 11.43 5.26 10.36
C LEU A 111 11.00 3.88 9.86
N THR A 112 11.17 3.58 8.57
CA THR A 112 10.91 2.24 8.03
C THR A 112 11.81 1.20 8.69
N GLU A 113 13.10 1.47 8.80
CA GLU A 113 14.05 0.56 9.44
C GLU A 113 13.63 0.23 10.88
N LEU A 114 13.18 1.24 11.63
CA LEU A 114 12.67 1.07 12.99
C LEU A 114 11.42 0.18 13.03
N ILE A 115 10.45 0.44 12.14
CA ILE A 115 9.19 -0.33 12.05
C ILE A 115 9.47 -1.79 11.68
N GLN A 116 10.35 -2.04 10.70
CA GLN A 116 10.69 -3.40 10.27
C GLN A 116 11.36 -4.21 11.37
N LYS A 117 12.18 -3.59 12.23
CA LYS A 117 12.81 -4.27 13.37
C LYS A 117 11.82 -4.64 14.49
N ARG A 118 10.56 -4.18 14.40
CA ARG A 118 9.51 -4.37 15.42
C ARG A 118 9.95 -3.94 16.84
N GLU A 119 10.93 -3.05 16.92
CA GLU A 119 11.31 -2.44 18.19
C GLU A 119 10.14 -1.55 18.64
N ALA A 120 9.87 -1.49 19.94
CA ALA A 120 8.91 -0.53 20.49
C ALA A 120 9.42 0.87 20.11
N ALA A 121 8.88 1.40 19.03
CA ALA A 121 9.40 2.55 18.34
C ALA A 121 9.06 3.81 19.14
N THR A 122 9.94 4.22 20.04
CA THR A 122 9.88 5.60 20.52
C THR A 122 10.44 6.48 19.40
N ILE A 123 9.54 7.01 18.57
CA ILE A 123 9.89 8.04 17.60
C ILE A 123 10.54 9.19 18.38
N ASN A 124 11.79 9.49 18.01
CA ASN A 124 12.57 10.54 18.65
C ASN A 124 13.14 11.49 17.60
N ALA A 125 13.66 12.62 18.05
CA ALA A 125 14.17 13.69 17.19
C ALA A 125 15.31 13.23 16.26
N ASP A 126 16.10 12.21 16.63
CA ASP A 126 17.19 11.70 15.79
C ASP A 126 16.65 10.97 14.54
N ILE A 127 15.64 10.12 14.70
CA ILE A 127 15.01 9.39 13.59
C ILE A 127 14.36 10.38 12.61
N ILE A 128 13.69 11.40 13.14
CA ILE A 128 13.08 12.44 12.31
C ILE A 128 14.16 13.28 11.61
N SER A 129 15.18 13.73 12.33
CA SER A 129 16.29 14.51 11.78
C SER A 129 17.01 13.76 10.65
N LYS A 130 17.30 12.46 10.83
CA LYS A 130 17.87 11.60 9.79
C LYS A 130 16.96 11.49 8.58
N SER A 131 15.65 11.30 8.81
CA SER A 131 14.66 11.22 7.73
C SER A 131 14.53 12.53 6.96
N CYS A 132 14.71 13.68 7.62
CA CYS A 132 14.68 15.00 6.99
C CYS A 132 15.84 15.23 6.00
N ASN A 133 16.94 14.46 6.07
CA ASN A 133 18.08 14.57 5.14
C ASN A 133 17.80 13.97 3.75
N SER A 134 16.74 13.15 3.62
CA SER A 134 16.31 12.56 2.37
C SER A 134 14.97 13.15 1.96
N ALA A 135 14.81 13.54 0.70
CA ALA A 135 13.55 14.04 0.18
C ALA A 135 12.48 12.94 0.19
N ASN A 136 12.85 11.71 -0.15
CA ASN A 136 11.96 10.55 -0.11
C ASN A 136 11.54 10.22 1.33
N CYS A 137 12.47 10.19 2.28
CA CYS A 137 12.12 9.89 3.68
C CYS A 137 11.36 11.04 4.35
N LYS A 138 11.64 12.30 3.98
CA LYS A 138 10.80 13.43 4.39
C LYS A 138 9.37 13.30 3.83
N ARG A 139 9.24 12.93 2.55
CA ARG A 139 7.93 12.68 1.93
C ARG A 139 7.17 11.55 2.61
N GLN A 140 7.88 10.48 3.03
CA GLN A 140 7.31 9.42 3.84
C GLN A 140 6.67 9.98 5.11
N LEU A 141 7.41 10.75 5.91
CA LEU A 141 6.89 11.29 7.18
C LEU A 141 5.62 12.14 6.98
N ASN A 142 5.63 13.02 5.97
CA ASN A 142 4.46 13.86 5.65
C ASN A 142 3.23 13.01 5.29
N ASN A 143 3.41 12.01 4.42
CA ASN A 143 2.30 11.17 3.98
C ASN A 143 1.77 10.27 5.11
N MET A 144 2.64 9.81 6.01
CA MET A 144 2.20 9.04 7.18
C MET A 144 1.28 9.87 8.08
N ILE A 145 1.61 11.14 8.35
CA ILE A 145 0.74 12.04 9.12
C ILE A 145 -0.61 12.19 8.43
N GLU A 146 -0.61 12.39 7.12
CA GLU A 146 -1.82 12.69 6.35
C GLU A 146 -2.75 11.47 6.23
N LEU A 147 -2.20 10.27 6.08
CA LEU A 147 -2.99 9.03 5.97
C LEU A 147 -3.39 8.44 7.32
N LEU A 148 -2.79 8.89 8.43
CA LEU A 148 -3.03 8.33 9.75
C LEU A 148 -4.50 8.43 10.20
N PRO A 149 -5.22 9.56 10.04
CA PRO A 149 -6.61 9.67 10.48
C PRO A 149 -7.54 8.67 9.79
N SER A 150 -7.40 8.49 8.47
CA SER A 150 -8.18 7.51 7.71
C SER A 150 -7.83 6.07 8.13
N THR A 151 -6.55 5.80 8.33
CA THR A 151 -6.08 4.49 8.80
C THR A 151 -6.63 4.17 10.19
N LYS A 152 -6.62 5.14 11.11
CA LYS A 152 -7.19 5.02 12.45
C LYS A 152 -8.70 4.69 12.39
N SER A 153 -9.46 5.47 11.62
CA SER A 153 -10.90 5.29 11.51
C SER A 153 -11.26 3.91 10.97
N TYR A 154 -10.53 3.41 9.98
CA TYR A 154 -10.75 2.07 9.44
C TYR A 154 -10.58 0.98 10.51
N VAL A 155 -9.50 1.08 11.29
CA VAL A 155 -9.15 0.09 12.32
C VAL A 155 -10.15 0.10 13.46
N GLU A 156 -10.60 1.27 13.89
CA GLU A 156 -11.62 1.41 14.94
C GLU A 156 -12.98 0.85 14.49
N ASN A 157 -13.34 1.05 13.22
CA ASN A 157 -14.58 0.51 12.65
C ASN A 157 -14.54 -1.02 12.51
N GLN A 158 -13.43 -1.59 12.02
CA GLN A 158 -13.25 -3.04 11.89
C GLN A 158 -13.35 -3.78 13.24
N ASN A 159 -12.76 -3.23 14.30
CA ASN A 159 -12.86 -3.82 15.64
C ASN A 159 -14.29 -3.80 16.23
N SER A 160 -15.17 -2.97 15.68
CA SER A 160 -16.55 -2.82 16.14
C SER A 160 -17.51 -3.80 15.43
N SER A 161 -17.20 -4.19 14.19
CA SER A 161 -17.94 -5.20 13.42
C SER A 161 -17.36 -6.60 13.62
N LYS A 162 -18.02 -7.46 14.40
CA LYS A 162 -17.58 -8.84 14.70
C LYS A 162 -17.61 -9.82 13.51
N GLU A 163 -17.58 -9.36 12.27
CA GLU A 163 -17.61 -10.25 11.10
C GLU A 163 -16.18 -10.63 10.68
N GLU A 164 -15.83 -11.90 10.83
CA GLU A 164 -14.50 -12.50 10.60
C GLU A 164 -14.02 -12.53 9.12
N ASN A 165 -14.62 -11.76 8.21
CA ASN A 165 -14.33 -11.88 6.78
C ASN A 165 -13.47 -10.70 6.26
N GLU A 166 -12.14 -10.95 6.16
CA GLU A 166 -11.11 -10.16 5.43
C GLU A 166 -10.89 -8.70 5.92
N GLN A 167 -9.73 -8.03 5.81
CA GLN A 167 -8.42 -8.21 5.16
C GLN A 167 -7.44 -7.22 5.85
N VAL A 168 -6.13 -7.41 5.61
CA VAL A 168 -4.99 -6.82 6.35
C VAL A 168 -4.84 -7.40 7.77
N PRO A 169 -3.76 -8.15 8.07
CA PRO A 169 -3.61 -8.71 9.42
C PRO A 169 -3.55 -7.61 10.48
N GLN A 170 -4.36 -7.73 11.53
CA GLN A 170 -4.44 -6.74 12.62
C GLN A 170 -3.08 -6.42 13.24
N GLU A 171 -2.16 -7.37 13.21
CA GLU A 171 -0.79 -7.19 13.69
C GLU A 171 -0.01 -6.15 12.88
N TRP A 172 -0.25 -6.01 11.57
CA TRP A 172 0.41 -4.99 10.73
C TRP A 172 -0.09 -3.60 11.08
N ILE A 173 -1.40 -3.51 11.33
CA ILE A 173 -2.01 -2.29 11.80
C ILE A 173 -1.40 -1.93 13.15
N ASP A 174 -1.39 -2.85 14.10
CA ASP A 174 -0.91 -2.62 15.45
C ASP A 174 0.57 -2.23 15.47
N SER A 175 1.43 -2.91 14.70
CA SER A 175 2.86 -2.62 14.63
C SER A 175 3.15 -1.23 14.08
N THR A 176 2.31 -0.75 13.16
CA THR A 176 2.53 0.48 12.42
C THR A 176 1.77 1.67 13.02
N TYR A 177 0.68 1.42 13.71
CA TYR A 177 -0.21 2.45 14.25
C TYR A 177 0.01 2.67 15.75
N LYS A 178 0.02 1.61 16.57
CA LYS A 178 0.12 1.76 18.04
C LYS A 178 1.46 2.32 18.49
N ASN A 179 2.50 2.15 17.67
CA ASN A 179 3.84 2.59 17.99
C ASN A 179 4.17 4.00 17.44
N ILE A 180 3.24 4.65 16.74
CA ILE A 180 3.48 5.96 16.12
C ILE A 180 2.64 7.02 16.81
N ASP A 181 3.30 7.88 17.58
CA ASP A 181 2.70 9.10 18.11
C ASP A 181 2.65 10.16 17.00
N ALA A 182 1.48 10.29 16.39
CA ALA A 182 1.18 11.24 15.33
C ALA A 182 1.44 12.69 15.73
N ASP A 183 1.08 13.04 16.96
CA ASP A 183 1.16 14.41 17.47
C ASP A 183 2.63 14.76 17.71
N SER A 184 3.41 13.81 18.23
CA SER A 184 4.87 13.95 18.30
C SER A 184 5.49 14.06 16.91
N LEU A 185 5.11 13.19 15.97
CA LEU A 185 5.64 13.22 14.60
C LEU A 185 5.34 14.56 13.91
N LYS A 186 4.11 15.05 14.02
CA LYS A 186 3.68 16.35 13.50
C LYS A 186 4.42 17.50 14.19
N THR A 187 4.53 17.47 15.52
CA THR A 187 5.28 18.48 16.28
C THR A 187 6.74 18.54 15.81
N TYR A 188 7.38 17.39 15.58
CA TYR A 188 8.76 17.37 15.11
C TYR A 188 8.92 17.93 13.70
N LEU A 189 8.02 17.60 12.77
CA LEU A 189 8.03 18.17 11.43
C LEU A 189 7.76 19.69 11.43
N ASP A 190 6.83 20.14 12.26
CA ASP A 190 6.46 21.55 12.41
C ASP A 190 7.54 22.37 13.14
N SER A 191 8.30 21.75 14.07
CA SER A 191 9.29 22.41 14.96
C SER A 191 10.59 22.90 14.30
N GLU A 192 10.56 23.17 12.99
CA GLU A 192 11.72 23.53 12.16
C GLU A 192 12.84 22.49 12.13
N ILE A 193 12.69 21.26 12.66
CA ILE A 193 13.78 20.27 12.64
C ILE A 193 14.21 19.98 11.20
N CYS A 194 13.25 19.67 10.31
CA CYS A 194 13.56 19.51 8.89
C CYS A 194 14.02 20.82 8.21
N SER A 195 13.67 21.98 8.75
CA SER A 195 14.06 23.28 8.20
C SER A 195 15.48 23.69 8.62
N LYS A 196 15.93 23.27 9.81
CA LYS A 196 17.27 23.53 10.37
C LYS A 196 18.34 22.63 9.74
N VAL A 197 17.97 21.41 9.41
CA VAL A 197 18.84 20.42 8.77
C VAL A 197 19.33 20.90 7.40
N ALA A 198 18.44 21.50 6.59
CA ALA A 198 18.78 22.03 5.26
C ALA A 198 19.85 23.15 5.27
N ASN A 199 20.00 23.86 6.39
CA ASN A 199 20.97 24.96 6.49
C ASN A 199 22.37 24.50 6.93
N THR A 200 22.50 23.28 7.47
CA THR A 200 23.77 22.83 8.05
C THR A 200 24.67 22.15 7.01
N THR A 201 24.10 21.59 5.94
CA THR A 201 24.83 20.83 4.91
C THR A 201 25.62 21.67 3.90
N ASN A 202 25.40 23.00 3.86
CA ASN A 202 26.12 23.91 2.96
C ASN A 202 27.47 24.41 3.52
N THR A 203 27.94 23.84 4.62
CA THR A 203 29.23 24.21 5.25
C THR A 203 30.16 23.00 5.40
N LEU A 204 30.16 22.09 4.44
CA LEU A 204 31.21 21.07 4.33
C LEU A 204 32.11 21.41 3.15
N ASN A 205 33.29 21.90 3.52
CA ASN A 205 34.41 22.29 2.68
C ASN A 205 34.67 21.30 1.54
N ALA A 206 34.65 21.84 0.33
CA ALA A 206 35.48 21.34 -0.75
C ALA A 206 36.96 21.55 -0.34
N THR A 207 37.60 20.49 0.13
CA THR A 207 39.05 20.35 0.03
C THR A 207 39.36 18.88 -0.27
N ASP A 208 39.70 18.66 -1.53
CA ASP A 208 40.58 17.65 -2.12
C ASP A 208 40.69 16.26 -1.44
N ALA A 209 40.35 15.21 -2.20
CA ALA A 209 41.28 14.11 -2.46
C ALA A 209 40.84 13.22 -3.63
N ASN A 210 41.65 13.32 -4.68
CA ASN A 210 41.84 12.46 -5.82
C ASN A 210 41.82 10.95 -5.46
N GLY A 211 40.94 10.14 -6.09
CA GLY A 211 40.83 8.71 -5.82
C GLY A 211 40.00 7.93 -6.85
N ASN A 212 40.68 7.51 -7.92
CA ASN A 212 40.33 6.54 -8.98
C ASN A 212 39.21 5.50 -8.69
N PRO A 213 38.19 5.32 -9.55
CA PRO A 213 37.25 4.20 -9.46
C PRO A 213 37.74 2.98 -10.27
N GLY A 214 38.15 1.94 -9.54
CA GLY A 214 38.35 0.60 -10.09
C GLY A 214 37.02 -0.14 -10.28
N ASN A 215 36.65 -0.30 -11.55
CA ASN A 215 35.91 -1.41 -12.16
C ASN A 215 35.55 -2.59 -11.25
N GLN A 216 34.25 -2.82 -10.96
CA GLN A 216 33.70 -4.16 -10.74
C GLN A 216 32.26 -4.31 -11.25
N THR A 217 32.17 -5.22 -12.22
CA THR A 217 31.02 -5.91 -12.79
C THR A 217 30.26 -6.72 -11.73
N MET A 218 28.92 -6.79 -11.79
CA MET A 218 28.19 -7.95 -11.27
C MET A 218 27.14 -8.46 -12.27
N ALA A 219 27.41 -9.69 -12.74
CA ALA A 219 26.50 -10.64 -13.36
C ALA A 219 25.52 -11.16 -12.28
N ASN A 220 24.22 -11.25 -12.56
CA ASN A 220 23.48 -12.36 -13.20
C ASN A 220 23.23 -13.60 -12.30
N ALA A 221 21.99 -14.09 -12.45
CA ALA A 221 21.44 -15.40 -12.08
C ALA A 221 21.12 -15.58 -10.57
N ASN A 222 19.98 -16.14 -10.18
CA ASN A 222 19.43 -17.41 -10.68
C ASN A 222 17.96 -17.60 -10.31
N ASP A 223 17.24 -18.25 -11.22
CA ASP A 223 15.98 -18.94 -11.02
C ASP A 223 16.11 -20.00 -9.91
N ASN A 224 15.03 -20.20 -9.16
CA ASN A 224 14.64 -21.55 -8.76
C ASN A 224 13.13 -21.62 -8.49
N GLU A 225 12.47 -22.21 -9.47
CA GLU A 225 11.13 -22.79 -9.43
C GLU A 225 11.10 -23.95 -8.44
N SER A 226 10.08 -24.00 -7.58
CA SER A 226 9.58 -25.26 -7.00
C SER A 226 8.16 -25.08 -6.50
N ALA A 227 7.28 -25.86 -7.11
CA ALA A 227 5.86 -25.99 -6.81
C ALA A 227 5.62 -26.73 -5.48
N ALA A 228 4.61 -26.29 -4.72
CA ALA A 228 3.81 -27.19 -3.88
C ALA A 228 2.42 -26.61 -3.55
N ILE A 229 1.42 -27.20 -4.23
CA ILE A 229 0.14 -27.70 -3.71
C ILE A 229 -0.80 -26.71 -2.99
N LEU A 230 -1.76 -26.21 -3.78
CA LEU A 230 -3.02 -25.58 -3.37
C LEU A 230 -3.90 -26.54 -2.54
N SER A 231 -4.41 -26.03 -1.42
CA SER A 231 -5.70 -26.44 -0.85
C SER A 231 -6.60 -25.20 -0.89
N LEU A 232 -7.24 -24.96 -2.04
CA LEU A 232 -8.15 -23.85 -2.24
C LEU A 232 -9.57 -24.26 -1.88
N ASN A 233 -10.19 -23.47 -1.02
CA ASN A 233 -11.56 -23.63 -0.54
C ASN A 233 -12.52 -23.40 -1.73
N THR A 234 -13.25 -24.44 -2.14
CA THR A 234 -13.99 -24.51 -3.41
C THR A 234 -15.05 -23.42 -3.58
N ASN A 235 -15.47 -22.76 -2.50
CA ASN A 235 -16.52 -21.73 -2.53
C ASN A 235 -16.04 -20.35 -3.03
N LEU A 236 -14.74 -20.02 -2.93
CA LEU A 236 -14.22 -18.71 -3.36
C LEU A 236 -14.01 -18.63 -4.89
N ILE A 237 -13.74 -19.78 -5.52
CA ILE A 237 -13.56 -19.90 -6.97
C ILE A 237 -14.88 -19.67 -7.71
N PHE A 238 -16.02 -20.02 -7.10
CA PHE A 238 -17.32 -19.80 -7.73
C PHE A 238 -17.72 -18.33 -7.80
N VAL A 239 -17.42 -17.51 -6.78
CA VAL A 239 -17.76 -16.08 -6.78
C VAL A 239 -16.90 -15.30 -7.78
N SER A 240 -15.61 -15.62 -7.85
CA SER A 240 -14.67 -15.01 -8.80
C SER A 240 -14.94 -15.43 -10.25
N LEU A 241 -15.29 -16.71 -10.51
CA LEU A 241 -15.75 -17.14 -11.84
C LEU A 241 -17.10 -16.53 -12.21
N LEU A 242 -18.02 -16.31 -11.26
CA LEU A 242 -19.29 -15.64 -11.52
C LEU A 242 -19.06 -14.18 -11.93
N LEU A 243 -18.18 -13.47 -11.24
CA LEU A 243 -17.85 -12.08 -11.54
C LEU A 243 -17.11 -11.95 -12.88
N ILE A 244 -16.17 -12.85 -13.19
CA ILE A 244 -15.46 -12.86 -14.48
C ILE A 244 -16.39 -13.23 -15.65
N THR A 245 -17.33 -14.16 -15.46
CA THR A 245 -18.31 -14.49 -16.50
C THR A 245 -19.31 -13.36 -16.72
N ILE A 246 -19.76 -12.68 -15.66
CA ILE A 246 -20.59 -11.48 -15.78
C ILE A 246 -19.84 -10.35 -16.48
N PHE A 247 -18.54 -10.16 -16.18
CA PHE A 247 -17.72 -9.10 -16.80
C PHE A 247 -17.46 -9.33 -18.29
N ASN A 248 -17.16 -10.56 -18.71
CA ASN A 248 -16.97 -10.91 -20.14
C ASN A 248 -18.27 -11.00 -20.93
N LEU A 249 -19.44 -10.99 -20.27
CA LEU A 249 -20.74 -10.92 -20.93
C LEU A 249 -21.24 -9.48 -21.10
N LEU A 250 -20.66 -8.52 -20.36
CA LEU A 250 -21.06 -7.10 -20.36
C LEU A 250 -20.14 -6.20 -21.21
N PHE A 251 -18.95 -6.68 -21.59
CA PHE A 251 -17.96 -5.97 -22.41
C PHE A 251 -17.38 -6.89 -23.48
#